data_AF-A0A800ETJ2-F1
#
_entry.id   AF-A0A800ETJ2-F1
#
_cell.length_a   1.000
_cell.length_b   1.000
_cell.length_c   1.000
_cell.angle_alpha   90.00
_cell.angle_beta   90.00
_cell.angle_gamma   90.00
#
_symmetry.space_group_name_H-M   'P 1'
#
loop_
_entity.id
_entity.type
_entity.pdbx_description
1 polymer ?
#
loop_
_entity_poly.entity_id
_entity_poly.type
_entity_poly.pdbx_seq_one_letter_code
_entity_poly.pdbx_strand_id
1 'polypeptide(L)' 'DFDPDERAFYYVRVLEIPTPRYSTYDAVAMGQDPAEATARPSVIQERALSSPIWYTP' A
#
# COMPACT_ATOMS: atom_id res chain seq x y z
N ASP A 1 -20.68 14.74 -9.21
CA ASP A 1 -20.04 15.85 -9.93
C ASP A 1 -19.44 16.80 -8.90
N PHE A 2 -18.56 17.73 -9.26
CA PHE A 2 -18.01 18.71 -8.31
C PHE A 2 -19.04 19.81 -7.98
N ASP A 3 -19.26 20.09 -6.69
CA ASP A 3 -20.11 21.19 -6.19
C ASP A 3 -19.25 22.21 -5.43
N PRO A 4 -19.13 23.47 -5.89
CA PRO A 4 -18.31 24.50 -5.26
C PRO A 4 -18.88 25.02 -3.93
N ASP A 5 -20.15 24.79 -3.61
CA ASP A 5 -20.76 25.27 -2.36
C ASP A 5 -20.56 24.28 -1.19
N GLU A 6 -19.93 23.13 -1.44
CA GLU A 6 -19.66 22.10 -0.43
C GLU A 6 -18.23 22.15 0.13
N ARG A 7 -18.09 21.96 1.44
CA ARG A 7 -16.78 21.72 2.06
C ARG A 7 -16.28 20.32 1.70
N ALA A 8 -15.05 20.23 1.18
CA ALA A 8 -14.46 18.97 0.74
C ALA A 8 -12.97 18.90 1.07
N PHE A 9 -12.38 17.71 0.94
CA PHE A 9 -10.94 17.55 0.88
C PHE A 9 -10.56 16.55 -0.21
N TYR A 10 -9.42 16.77 -0.85
CA TYR A 10 -8.92 15.95 -1.94
C TYR A 10 -7.57 15.35 -1.56
N TYR A 11 -7.33 14.11 -1.96
CA TYR A 11 -6.04 13.47 -1.81
C TYR A 11 -5.80 12.52 -2.98
N VAL A 12 -4.53 12.32 -3.30
CA VAL A 12 -4.10 11.29 -4.25
C VAL A 12 -3.80 10.02 -3.46
N ARG A 13 -4.26 8.87 -3.97
CA ARG A 13 -3.84 7.56 -3.47
C ARG A 13 -3.03 6.84 -4.55
N VAL A 14 -1.95 6.21 -4.13
CA VAL A 14 -1.17 5.30 -4.97
C VAL A 14 -1.23 3.91 -4.36
N LEU A 15 -1.49 2.92 -5.21
CA LEU A 15 -1.49 1.52 -4.83
C LEU A 15 -0.34 0.85 -5.55
N GLU A 16 0.57 0.27 -4.79
CA GLU A 16 1.68 -0.50 -5.35
C GLU A 16 1.15 -1.76 -6.07
N ILE A 17 1.90 -2.31 -7.02
CA ILE A 17 1.67 -3.71 -7.43
C ILE A 17 2.10 -4.63 -6.28
N PRO A 18 1.52 -5.83 -6.12
CA PRO A 18 2.00 -6.75 -5.09
C PRO A 18 3.50 -7.07 -5.25
N THR A 19 4.29 -6.82 -4.22
CA THR A 19 5.74 -7.04 -4.18
C THR A 19 6.14 -8.02 -3.08
N PRO A 20 7.27 -8.75 -3.22
CA PRO A 20 7.74 -9.67 -2.19
C PRO A 20 8.05 -8.97 -0.87
N ARG A 21 7.72 -9.62 0.26
CA ARG A 21 8.11 -9.12 1.58
C ARG A 21 9.60 -9.36 1.84
N TYR A 22 10.14 -8.63 2.82
CA TYR A 22 11.50 -8.90 3.33
C TYR A 22 11.68 -10.35 3.80
N SER A 23 10.69 -10.91 4.51
CA SER A 23 10.69 -12.31 4.94
C SER A 23 10.77 -13.32 3.79
N THR A 24 10.28 -12.94 2.59
CA THR A 24 10.38 -13.78 1.39
C THR A 24 11.78 -13.76 0.82
N TYR A 25 12.47 -12.61 0.84
CA TYR A 25 13.89 -12.54 0.48
C TYR A 25 14.75 -13.34 1.46
N ASP A 26 14.48 -13.25 2.77
CA ASP A 26 15.20 -14.02 3.79
C ASP A 26 15.01 -15.53 3.60
N ALA A 27 13.78 -15.99 3.35
CA ALA A 27 13.48 -17.41 3.11
C ALA A 27 14.27 -17.96 1.91
N VAL A 28 14.30 -17.22 0.79
CA VAL A 28 15.08 -17.58 -0.39
C VAL A 28 16.58 -17.64 -0.06
N ALA A 29 17.10 -16.66 0.69
CA ALA A 29 18.52 -16.64 1.09
C ALA A 29 18.90 -17.82 2.00
N MET A 30 17.95 -18.31 2.81
CA MET A 30 18.13 -19.47 3.69
C MET A 30 17.83 -20.82 3.01
N GLY A 31 17.42 -20.81 1.74
CA GLY A 31 17.03 -22.03 1.02
C GLY A 31 15.72 -22.67 1.53
N GLN A 32 14.85 -21.89 2.16
CA GLN A 32 13.54 -22.32 2.64
C GLN A 32 12.45 -21.96 1.63
N ASP A 33 11.35 -22.71 1.62
CA ASP A 33 10.17 -22.32 0.85
C ASP A 33 9.53 -21.06 1.48
N PRO A 34 9.44 -19.93 0.75
CA PRO A 34 8.84 -18.71 1.29
C PRO A 34 7.39 -18.84 1.73
N ALA A 35 6.63 -19.81 1.20
CA ALA A 35 5.25 -20.08 1.61
C ALA A 35 5.17 -20.78 2.98
N GLU A 36 6.23 -21.49 3.38
CA GLU A 36 6.29 -22.27 4.63
C GLU A 36 7.15 -21.59 5.70
N ALA A 37 8.07 -20.70 5.30
CA ALA A 37 9.00 -20.02 6.19
C ALA A 37 8.30 -19.12 7.23
N THR A 38 7.09 -18.60 6.91
CA THR A 38 6.29 -17.82 7.86
C THR A 38 4.80 -18.08 7.66
N ALA A 39 4.00 -17.83 8.70
CA ALA A 39 2.53 -17.83 8.59
C ALA A 39 1.96 -16.59 7.88
N ARG A 40 2.80 -15.72 7.29
CA ARG A 40 2.40 -14.49 6.59
C ARG A 40 2.43 -14.72 5.07
N PRO A 41 1.62 -13.99 4.30
CA PRO A 41 1.71 -14.03 2.84
C PRO A 41 3.09 -13.60 2.34
N SER A 42 3.60 -14.23 1.28
CA SER A 42 4.90 -13.94 0.69
C SER A 42 4.99 -12.57 0.00
N VAL A 43 3.85 -11.95 -0.27
CA VAL A 43 3.77 -10.61 -0.87
C VAL A 43 3.06 -9.62 0.05
N ILE A 44 3.36 -8.34 -0.16
CA ILE A 44 2.66 -7.20 0.40
C ILE A 44 2.24 -6.28 -0.73
N GLN A 45 1.22 -5.47 -0.49
CA GLN A 45 0.87 -4.36 -1.34
C GLN A 45 0.80 -3.11 -0.48
N GLU A 46 1.71 -2.17 -0.71
CA GLU A 46 1.72 -0.93 0.03
C GLU A 46 0.77 0.11 -0.59
N ARG A 47 0.39 1.08 0.23
CA ARG A 47 -0.46 2.20 -0.16
C ARG A 47 0.11 3.50 0.37
N ALA A 48 0.21 4.48 -0.51
CA ALA A 48 0.56 5.84 -0.14
C ALA A 48 -0.65 6.75 -0.34
N LEU A 49 -0.88 7.64 0.61
CA LEU A 49 -1.86 8.71 0.52
C LEU A 49 -1.11 10.03 0.57
N SER A 50 -1.49 10.99 -0.26
CA SER A 50 -0.99 12.35 -0.13
C SER A 50 -1.62 13.03 1.09
N SER A 51 -1.01 14.13 1.54
CA SER A 51 -1.69 15.06 2.44
C SER A 51 -3.01 15.54 1.81
N PRO A 52 -4.05 15.82 2.63
CA PRO A 52 -5.29 16.35 2.14
C PRO A 52 -5.12 17.81 1.70
N ILE A 53 -5.75 18.16 0.58
CA ILE A 53 -5.98 19.54 0.15
C ILE A 53 -7.40 19.88 0.55
N TRP A 54 -7.56 20.82 1.48
CA TRP A 54 -8.87 21.27 1.95
C TRP A 54 -9.48 22.27 0.97
N TYR A 55 -10.77 22.10 0.68
CA TYR A 55 -11.59 23.04 -0.06
C TYR A 55 -12.68 23.59 0.87
N THR A 56 -12.63 24.90 1.10
CA THR A 56 -13.64 25.65 1.84
C THR A 56 -14.27 26.63 0.86
N PRO A 57 -15.60 26.54 0.62
CA PRO A 57 -16.33 27.45 -0.27
C PRO A 57 -16.12 28.93 0.05
#